data_AF-A0A959T3I0-F1
#
_entry.id   AF-A0A959T3I0-F1
#
_cell.length_a   1.000
_cell.length_b   1.000
_cell.length_c   1.000
_cell.angle_alpha   90.00
_cell.angle_beta   90.00
_cell.angle_gamma   90.00
#
_symmetry.space_group_name_H-M   'P 1'
#
loop_
_entity.id
_entity.type
_entity.pdbx_description
1 polymer ?
#
loop_
_entity_poly.entity_id
_entity_poly.type
_entity_poly.pdbx_seq_one_letter_code
_entity_poly.pdbx_strand_id
1 'polypeptide(L)' 'WTLVSGQGNIQNPSSPTTAISNLGVGVNVFRWTVSNGPCAPVSQDEVSVSVFSNSVPSANAGPDQSLCTPVTST' A
#
# COMPACT_ATOMS: atom_id res chain seq x y z
N TRP A 1 4.85 -9.56 14.13
CA TRP A 1 5.06 -8.81 12.88
C TRP A 1 6.44 -9.09 12.33
N THR A 2 6.53 -9.45 11.07
CA THR A 2 7.79 -9.60 10.33
C THR A 2 7.68 -8.90 8.98
N LEU A 3 8.76 -8.29 8.50
CA LEU A 3 8.83 -7.75 7.14
C LEU A 3 9.01 -8.93 6.16
N VAL A 4 8.10 -9.06 5.20
CA VAL A 4 8.14 -10.10 4.16
C VAL A 4 8.82 -9.56 2.90
N SER A 5 8.46 -8.35 2.49
CA SER A 5 9.05 -7.67 1.34
C SER A 5 8.91 -6.14 1.44
N GLY A 6 9.75 -5.41 0.71
CA GLY A 6 9.80 -3.95 0.75
C GLY A 6 10.68 -3.43 1.88
N GLN A 7 10.26 -2.33 2.49
CA GLN A 7 11.01 -1.60 3.53
C GLN A 7 10.06 -1.12 4.63
N GLY A 8 10.48 -1.26 5.88
CA GLY A 8 9.78 -0.69 7.03
C GLY A 8 10.44 -1.10 8.34
N ASN A 9 10.47 -0.19 9.30
CA ASN A 9 10.97 -0.42 10.64
C ASN A 9 9.81 -0.68 11.60
N ILE A 10 9.75 -1.90 12.13
CA ILE A 10 8.71 -2.37 13.05
C ILE A 10 9.19 -2.09 14.48
N GLN A 11 8.49 -1.21 15.20
CA GLN A 11 8.91 -0.78 16.54
C GLN A 11 8.80 -1.90 17.59
N ASN A 12 7.68 -2.64 17.60
CA ASN A 12 7.47 -3.77 18.48
C ASN A 12 6.85 -4.96 17.70
N PRO A 13 7.66 -5.94 17.28
CA PRO A 13 7.18 -7.11 16.56
C PRO A 13 6.12 -7.96 17.28
N SER A 14 6.02 -7.90 18.62
CA SER A 14 5.05 -8.70 19.39
C SER A 14 3.79 -7.92 19.79
N SER A 15 3.74 -6.61 19.53
CA SER A 15 2.53 -5.83 19.76
C SER A 15 1.57 -5.94 18.57
N PRO A 16 0.28 -6.30 18.79
CA PRO A 16 -0.71 -6.33 17.72
C PRO A 16 -0.98 -4.93 17.13
N THR A 17 -0.65 -3.86 17.86
CA THR A 17 -0.88 -2.46 17.46
C THR A 17 0.42 -1.68 17.29
N THR A 18 1.51 -2.35 16.87
CA THR A 18 2.81 -1.69 16.69
C THR A 18 2.77 -0.57 15.64
N ALA A 19 3.53 0.49 15.88
CA ALA A 19 3.88 1.44 14.84
C ALA A 19 4.89 0.82 13.86
N ILE A 20 4.75 1.15 12.58
CA ILE A 20 5.71 0.86 11.52
C ILE A 20 6.10 2.19 10.88
N SER A 21 7.41 2.42 10.74
CA SER A 21 8.00 3.68 10.29
C SER A 21 8.98 3.45 9.14
N ASN A 22 9.44 4.51 8.47
CA ASN A 22 10.41 4.43 7.38
C ASN A 22 9.98 3.47 6.25
N LEU A 23 8.72 3.56 5.82
CA LEU A 23 8.21 2.77 4.70
C LEU A 23 8.87 3.22 3.39
N GLY A 24 9.27 2.25 2.56
CA GLY A 24 9.78 2.53 1.22
C GLY A 24 8.65 2.83 0.24
N VAL A 25 8.96 3.58 -0.84
CA VAL A 25 8.03 3.77 -1.96
C VAL A 25 7.81 2.41 -2.66
N GLY A 26 6.56 2.10 -2.99
CA GLY A 26 6.12 0.81 -3.50
C GLY A 26 5.29 0.03 -2.48
N VAL A 27 5.14 -1.27 -2.73
CA VAL A 27 4.39 -2.18 -1.83
C VAL A 27 5.33 -2.73 -0.77
N ASN A 28 4.94 -2.57 0.49
CA ASN A 28 5.62 -3.14 1.65
C ASN A 28 4.70 -4.18 2.30
N VAL A 29 5.17 -5.42 2.46
CA VAL A 29 4.35 -6.53 2.97
C VAL A 29 4.84 -6.93 4.36
N PHE A 30 3.92 -6.97 5.31
CA PHE A 30 4.18 -7.32 6.70
C PHE A 30 3.30 -8.50 7.10
N ARG A 31 3.87 -9.46 7.85
CA ARG A 31 3.15 -10.64 8.32
C ARG A 31 2.94 -10.62 9.83
N TRP A 32 1.71 -10.82 10.26
CA TRP A 32 1.38 -11.12 11.66
C TRP A 32 1.35 -12.64 11.84
N THR A 33 1.94 -13.13 12.92
CA THR A 33 1.95 -14.56 13.25
C THR A 33 1.52 -14.72 14.69
N VAL A 34 0.50 -15.56 14.91
CA VAL A 34 -0.03 -15.88 16.23
C VAL A 34 0.28 -17.33 16.55
N SER A 35 1.03 -17.55 17.63
CA SER A 35 1.18 -18.87 18.22
C SER A 35 0.14 -19.04 19.33
N ASN A 36 -0.71 -20.05 19.21
CA ASN A 36 -1.71 -20.39 20.23
C ASN A 36 -1.32 -21.69 20.96
N GLY A 37 -0.09 -21.71 21.50
CA GLY A 37 0.45 -22.81 22.29
C GLY A 37 0.42 -24.16 21.53
N PRO A 38 -0.33 -25.17 22.01
CA PRO A 38 -0.38 -26.50 21.38
C PRO A 38 -1.15 -26.52 20.06
N CYS A 39 -1.92 -25.48 19.74
CA CYS A 39 -2.67 -25.40 18.49
C CYS A 39 -1.71 -25.12 17.33
N ALA A 40 -1.36 -26.18 16.60
CA ALA A 40 -0.66 -26.12 15.33
C ALA A 40 -1.65 -26.32 14.17
N PRO A 41 -1.44 -25.67 13.01
CA PRO A 41 -0.35 -24.74 12.69
C PRO A 41 -0.56 -23.33 13.29
N VAL A 42 0.52 -22.54 13.38
CA VAL A 42 0.42 -21.12 13.75
C VAL A 42 -0.41 -20.36 12.72
N SER A 43 -1.29 -19.48 13.20
CA SER A 43 -2.09 -18.62 12.32
C SER A 43 -1.26 -17.45 11.82
N GLN A 44 -1.41 -17.10 10.55
CA GLN A 44 -0.64 -16.05 9.89
C GLN A 44 -1.55 -15.20 9.02
N ASP A 45 -1.26 -13.91 8.93
CA ASP A 45 -1.94 -12.98 8.03
C ASP A 45 -0.93 -11.97 7.46
N GLU A 46 -1.14 -11.55 6.21
CA GLU A 46 -0.26 -10.62 5.50
C GLU A 46 -0.97 -9.31 5.17
N VAL A 47 -0.33 -8.20 5.53
CA VAL A 47 -0.80 -6.85 5.29
C VAL A 47 0.11 -6.18 4.26
N SER A 48 -0.49 -5.72 3.16
CA SER A 48 0.20 -4.97 2.12
C SER A 48 -0.05 -3.47 2.27
N VAL A 49 1.02 -2.68 2.36
CA VAL A 49 0.97 -1.22 2.46
C VAL A 49 1.59 -0.60 1.22
N SER A 50 0.76 0.04 0.40
CA SER A 50 1.19 0.71 -0.83
C SER A 50 1.53 2.17 -0.57
N VAL A 51 2.80 2.53 -0.70
CA VAL A 51 3.30 3.90 -0.54
C VAL A 51 3.62 4.46 -1.92
N PHE A 52 3.00 5.58 -2.26
CA PHE A 52 3.22 6.26 -3.54
C PHE A 52 4.11 7.48 -3.35
N SER A 53 4.96 7.75 -4.35
CA SER A 53 5.72 8.99 -4.39
C SER A 53 4.82 10.16 -4.76
N ASN A 54 4.97 11.28 -4.06
CA ASN A 54 4.31 12.55 -4.41
C ASN A 54 4.96 13.25 -5.62
N SER A 55 5.96 12.65 -6.27
CA SER A 55 6.61 13.19 -7.46
C SER A 55 5.81 13.00 -8.76
N VAL A 56 4.53 12.62 -8.67
CA VAL A 56 3.67 12.52 -9.85
C VAL A 56 3.19 13.90 -10.27
N PRO A 57 3.15 14.22 -11.57
CA PRO A 57 2.59 15.49 -12.04
C PRO A 57 1.13 15.63 -11.61
N SER A 58 0.69 16.86 -11.36
CA SER A 58 -0.73 17.13 -11.07
C SER A 58 -1.59 16.65 -12.23
N ALA A 59 -2.70 15.99 -11.93
CA ALA A 59 -3.68 15.61 -12.94
C ALA A 59 -4.12 16.86 -13.71
N ASN A 60 -3.99 16.83 -15.04
CA ASN A 60 -4.37 17.90 -15.94
C ASN A 60 -5.31 17.34 -17.00
N ALA A 61 -6.59 17.69 -16.93
CA ALA A 61 -7.61 17.27 -17.91
C ALA A 61 -7.58 18.13 -19.20
N GLY A 62 -6.68 19.12 -19.27
CA GLY A 62 -6.67 20.14 -20.30
C GLY A 62 -7.70 21.25 -20.03
N PRO A 63 -7.74 22.28 -20.90
CA PRO A 63 -8.77 23.32 -20.87
C PRO A 63 -10.16 22.77 -21.21
N ASP A 64 -11.20 23.51 -20.83
CA ASP A 64 -12.58 23.19 -21.16
C ASP A 64 -12.80 23.11 -22.68
N GLN A 65 -13.53 22.08 -23.12
CA GLN A 65 -13.93 21.90 -24.51
C GLN A 65 -15.41 22.21 -24.68
N SER A 66 -15.74 23.12 -25.59
CA SER A 66 -17.12 23.38 -26.00
C SER A 66 -17.32 22.84 -27.41
N LEU A 67 -18.03 21.71 -27.53
CA LEU A 67 -18.34 21.06 -28.79
C LEU A 67 -19.81 21.29 -29.15
N CYS A 68 -20.07 21.86 -30.33
CA CYS A 68 -21.40 21.91 -30.92
C CYS A 68 -21.49 20.80 -31.99
N THR A 69 -22.33 19.80 -31.78
CA THR A 69 -22.54 18.67 -32.71
C THR A 69 -23.41 19.05 -33.91
N PRO A 70 -23.27 18.39 -35.09
CA PRO A 70 -22.37 17.27 -35.37
C PRO A 70 -21.08 17.72 -36.08
N VAL A 71 -19.95 17.17 -35.63
CA VAL A 71 -18.65 17.31 -36.29
C VAL A 71 -18.62 16.33 -37.47
N THR A 72 -19.07 16.77 -38.64
CA THR A 72 -18.89 16.03 -39.90
C THR A 72 -17.69 16.65 -40.61
N SER A 73 -16.58 15.91 -40.72
CA SER A 73 -15.51 16.23 -41.65
C SER A 73 -15.88 15.64 -43.02
N THR A 74 -15.80 16.46 -44.08
CA THR A 74 -15.82 16.02 -45.49
C THR A 74 -14.42 15.93 -46.02
#